data_AF-A0A0V0HXZ8-F1
#
_entry.id   AF-A0A0V0HXZ8-F1
#
_cell.length_a   1.000
_cell.length_b   1.000
_cell.length_c   1.000
_cell.angle_alpha   90.00
_cell.angle_beta   90.00
_cell.angle_gamma   90.00
#
_symmetry.space_group_name_H-M   'P 1'
#
loop_
_entity.id
_entity.type
_entity.pdbx_description
1 polymer ?
#
loop_
_entity_poly.entity_id
_entity_poly.type
_entity_poly.pdbx_seq_one_letter_code
_entity_poly.pdbx_strand_id
1 'polypeptide(L)'
;MSDLADFKYHPMCKAAKLTHLIFADDLMVFCKGDTNSIKRVMEALKHFSAVTGLEANLQKSDIFLARMTEEAKLRILNSTGFPMGVLPIRYLGLPLSSKKWNKVDCYQLVEKITKRITSGYSRQLSYAGRLQIVNVVLFSIYNFWGTVFILPQSVLQEVDKKMQRIPMGKLGRAQENSIGGMG
;
A
#
# COMPACT_ATOMS: atom_id res chain seq x y z
N MET A 1 -27.18 4.63 -2.26
CA MET A 1 -26.42 5.70 -2.95
C MET A 1 -26.50 5.59 -4.47
N SER A 2 -26.35 4.39 -5.03
CA SER A 2 -26.29 4.08 -6.47
C SER A 2 -27.58 4.33 -7.27
N ASP A 3 -28.74 4.33 -6.61
CA ASP A 3 -30.07 4.36 -7.27
C ASP A 3 -30.74 5.74 -7.24
N LEU A 4 -30.02 6.76 -6.76
CA LEU A 4 -30.49 8.15 -6.77
C LEU A 4 -30.29 8.75 -8.17
N ALA A 5 -31.36 9.27 -8.77
CA ALA A 5 -31.34 9.83 -10.13
C ALA A 5 -30.27 10.92 -10.35
N ASP A 6 -29.88 11.62 -9.29
CA ASP A 6 -28.93 12.74 -9.33
C ASP A 6 -27.48 12.33 -9.08
N PHE A 7 -27.20 11.07 -8.72
CA PHE A 7 -25.84 10.60 -8.47
C PHE A 7 -25.23 10.00 -9.73
N LYS A 8 -23.98 10.40 -10.03
CA LYS A 8 -23.24 9.87 -11.18
C LYS A 8 -21.91 9.28 -10.70
N TYR A 9 -21.58 8.10 -11.24
CA TYR A 9 -20.29 7.45 -10.99
C TYR A 9 -19.13 8.23 -11.59
N HIS A 10 -17.97 8.14 -10.95
CA HIS A 10 -16.72 8.59 -11.55
C HIS A 10 -16.50 7.86 -12.90
N PRO A 11 -16.05 8.54 -13.98
CA PRO A 11 -15.94 7.95 -15.32
C PRO A 11 -15.16 6.64 -15.37
N MET A 12 -14.08 6.52 -14.59
CA MET A 12 -13.24 5.31 -14.52
C MET A 12 -13.85 4.20 -13.64
N CYS A 13 -14.82 4.54 -12.79
CA CYS A 13 -15.44 3.62 -11.83
C CYS A 13 -16.82 3.14 -12.30
N LYS A 14 -17.35 3.71 -13.40
CA LYS A 14 -18.69 3.43 -13.92
C LYS A 14 -18.88 1.96 -14.31
N ALA A 15 -17.89 1.34 -14.95
CA ALA A 15 -17.99 -0.06 -15.38
C ALA A 15 -18.10 -1.02 -14.19
N ALA A 16 -17.35 -0.76 -13.12
CA ALA A 16 -17.38 -1.54 -11.89
C ALA A 16 -18.47 -1.12 -10.90
N LYS A 17 -19.27 -0.09 -11.23
CA LYS A 17 -20.22 0.58 -10.30
C LYS A 17 -19.58 0.89 -8.94
N LEU A 18 -18.30 1.22 -8.94
CA LEU A 18 -17.54 1.43 -7.71
C LEU A 18 -17.86 2.82 -7.13
N THR A 19 -18.42 2.85 -5.93
CA THR A 19 -18.74 4.09 -5.20
C THR A 19 -17.79 4.37 -4.05
N HIS A 20 -17.25 3.35 -3.40
CA HIS A 20 -16.36 3.51 -2.26
C HIS A 20 -15.44 2.30 -2.09
N LEU A 21 -14.32 2.51 -1.40
CA LEU A 21 -13.45 1.49 -0.85
C LEU A 21 -13.33 1.73 0.65
N ILE A 22 -13.49 0.68 1.45
CA ILE A 22 -13.43 0.75 2.91
C ILE A 22 -12.45 -0.30 3.39
N PHE A 23 -11.53 0.09 4.27
CA PHE A 23 -10.70 -0.84 5.01
C PHE A 23 -10.35 -0.26 6.38
N ALA A 24 -10.76 -0.95 7.45
CA ALA A 24 -10.64 -0.45 8.82
C ALA A 24 -11.18 0.99 8.94
N ASP A 25 -10.31 1.94 9.28
CA ASP A 25 -10.65 3.36 9.45
C ASP A 25 -10.49 4.20 8.17
N ASP A 26 -9.97 3.61 7.08
CA ASP A 26 -9.73 4.31 5.83
C ASP A 26 -10.92 4.13 4.87
N LEU A 27 -11.59 5.25 4.53
CA LEU A 27 -12.69 5.31 3.56
C LEU A 27 -12.27 6.19 2.36
N MET A 28 -12.42 5.64 1.16
CA MET A 28 -12.28 6.39 -0.10
C MET A 28 -13.60 6.37 -0.86
N VAL A 29 -14.12 7.55 -1.22
CA VAL A 29 -15.39 7.67 -1.96
C VAL A 29 -15.13 8.19 -3.37
N PHE A 30 -15.80 7.59 -4.36
CA PHE A 30 -15.69 7.92 -5.77
C PHE A 30 -17.04 8.36 -6.32
N CYS A 31 -17.07 9.55 -6.91
CA CYS A 31 -18.23 10.07 -7.61
C CYS A 31 -17.79 10.95 -8.78
N LYS A 32 -18.74 11.31 -9.65
CA LYS A 32 -18.48 12.29 -10.70
C LYS A 32 -18.24 13.66 -10.05
N GLY A 33 -17.28 14.42 -10.60
CA GLY A 33 -16.96 15.78 -10.19
C GLY A 33 -18.02 16.79 -10.61
N ASP A 34 -19.25 16.63 -10.13
CA ASP A 34 -20.34 17.57 -10.29
C ASP A 34 -21.02 17.83 -8.95
N THR A 35 -21.61 19.02 -8.80
CA THR A 35 -22.17 19.48 -7.53
C THR A 35 -23.27 18.56 -6.99
N ASN A 36 -24.07 17.94 -7.86
CA ASN A 36 -25.16 17.06 -7.44
C ASN A 36 -24.61 15.77 -6.84
N SER A 37 -23.70 15.09 -7.55
CA SER A 37 -23.06 13.86 -7.07
C SER A 37 -22.34 14.08 -5.73
N ILE A 38 -21.60 15.18 -5.60
CA ILE A 38 -20.87 15.52 -4.38
C ILE A 38 -21.83 15.82 -3.22
N LYS A 39 -22.90 16.57 -3.47
CA LYS A 39 -23.93 16.84 -2.45
C LYS A 39 -24.53 15.55 -1.91
N ARG A 40 -24.82 14.57 -2.77
CA ARG A 40 -25.31 13.24 -2.34
C ARG A 40 -24.31 12.48 -1.47
N VAL A 41 -23.02 12.57 -1.79
CA VAL A 41 -21.97 11.99 -0.95
C VAL A 41 -21.96 12.65 0.43
N MET A 42 -22.02 13.98 0.49
CA MET A 42 -22.03 14.72 1.76
C MET A 42 -23.30 14.44 2.59
N GLU A 43 -24.47 14.36 1.96
CA GLU A 43 -25.73 14.00 2.62
C GLU A 43 -25.64 12.62 3.28
N ALA A 44 -25.07 11.65 2.58
CA ALA A 44 -24.92 10.31 3.11
C ALA A 44 -23.85 10.21 4.21
N LEU A 45 -22.75 10.97 4.12
CA LEU A 45 -21.76 11.06 5.20
C LEU A 45 -22.39 11.68 6.46
N LYS A 46 -23.21 12.73 6.30
CA LYS A 46 -23.96 13.34 7.41
C LYS A 46 -24.96 12.36 8.02
N HIS A 47 -25.69 11.62 7.18
CA HIS A 47 -26.63 10.60 7.67
C HIS A 47 -25.90 9.49 8.42
N PHE A 48 -24.77 9.01 7.89
CA PHE A 48 -23.93 8.03 8.56
C PHE A 48 -23.44 8.54 9.92
N SER A 49 -22.98 9.79 9.96
CA SER A 49 -22.55 10.44 11.20
C SER A 49 -23.68 10.57 12.22
N ALA A 50 -24.88 10.97 11.78
CA ALA A 50 -26.05 11.08 12.66
C ALA A 50 -26.48 9.74 13.28
N VAL A 51 -26.30 8.63 12.55
CA VAL A 51 -26.67 7.29 13.04
C VAL A 51 -25.57 6.67 13.90
N THR A 52 -24.30 6.86 13.55
CA THR A 52 -23.17 6.18 14.21
C THR A 52 -22.48 7.03 15.28
N GLY A 53 -22.68 8.35 15.27
CA GLY A 53 -21.89 9.30 16.05
C GLY A 53 -20.46 9.52 15.54
N LEU A 54 -20.07 8.92 14.41
CA LEU A 54 -18.73 9.05 13.83
C LEU A 54 -18.67 10.24 12.87
N GLU A 55 -17.67 11.11 13.05
CA GLU A 55 -17.45 12.26 12.17
C GLU A 55 -16.20 12.08 11.30
N ALA A 56 -16.25 12.61 10.09
CA ALA A 56 -15.09 12.64 9.21
C ALA A 56 -14.02 13.56 9.80
N ASN A 57 -12.79 13.06 9.95
CA ASN A 57 -11.68 13.86 10.43
C ASN A 57 -11.18 14.78 9.30
N LEU A 58 -11.55 16.06 9.36
CA LEU A 58 -11.16 17.08 8.37
C LEU A 58 -9.65 17.28 8.21
N GLN A 59 -8.84 16.94 9.23
CA GLN A 59 -7.38 17.04 9.14
C GLN A 59 -6.74 15.84 8.43
N LYS A 60 -7.44 14.71 8.37
CA LYS A 60 -6.98 13.48 7.70
C LYS A 60 -7.68 13.22 6.37
N SER A 61 -8.76 13.96 6.10
CA SER A 61 -9.61 13.77 4.92
C SER A 61 -9.31 14.84 3.89
N ASP A 62 -8.94 14.41 2.70
CA ASP A 62 -8.66 15.29 1.57
C ASP A 62 -9.64 15.01 0.42
N ILE A 63 -9.95 16.05 -0.36
CA ILE A 63 -10.71 15.90 -1.61
C ILE A 63 -9.77 16.01 -2.82
N PHE A 64 -9.94 15.11 -3.79
CA PHE A 64 -9.14 15.07 -5.01
C PHE A 64 -10.02 15.34 -6.23
N LEU A 65 -9.77 16.47 -6.89
CA LEU A 65 -10.53 16.91 -8.05
C LEU A 65 -9.64 16.89 -9.30
N ALA A 66 -10.03 16.10 -10.30
CA ALA A 66 -9.30 15.97 -11.55
C ALA A 66 -10.16 16.42 -12.74
N ARG A 67 -9.52 17.08 -13.73
CA ARG A 67 -10.16 17.52 -14.99
C ARG A 67 -11.40 18.41 -14.77
N MET A 68 -11.25 19.45 -13.95
CA MET A 68 -12.28 20.45 -13.65
C MET A 68 -11.71 21.87 -13.80
N THR A 69 -12.56 22.85 -14.11
CA THR A 69 -12.16 24.27 -14.11
C THR A 69 -11.93 24.77 -12.69
N GLU A 70 -11.12 25.82 -12.52
CA GLU A 70 -10.81 26.36 -11.19
C GLU A 70 -12.05 26.87 -10.46
N GLU A 71 -13.01 27.47 -11.17
CA GLU A 71 -14.27 27.93 -10.58
C GLU A 71 -15.12 26.77 -10.08
N ALA A 72 -15.11 25.64 -10.79
CA ALA A 72 -15.81 24.43 -10.35
C ALA A 72 -15.14 23.81 -9.11
N LYS A 73 -13.81 23.79 -9.06
CA LYS A 73 -13.05 23.31 -7.90
C LYS A 73 -13.33 24.16 -6.66
N LEU A 74 -13.23 25.49 -6.77
CA LEU A 74 -13.48 26.41 -5.66
C LEU A 74 -14.89 26.27 -5.09
N ARG A 75 -15.91 26.14 -5.96
CA ARG A 75 -17.28 25.88 -5.51
C ARG A 75 -17.41 24.59 -4.70
N ILE A 76 -16.76 23.52 -5.14
CA ILE A 76 -16.78 22.23 -4.45
C ILE A 76 -16.07 22.30 -3.11
N LEU A 77 -14.87 22.90 -3.09
CA LEU A 77 -14.08 23.07 -1.86
C LEU A 77 -14.87 23.87 -0.82
N ASN A 78 -15.46 24.99 -1.22
CA ASN A 78 -16.30 25.80 -0.33
C ASN A 78 -17.56 25.05 0.16
N SER A 79 -18.14 24.18 -0.67
CA SER A 79 -19.34 23.42 -0.28
C SER A 79 -19.07 22.24 0.64
N THR A 80 -17.87 21.65 0.56
CA THR A 80 -17.52 20.42 1.27
C THR A 80 -16.72 20.68 2.54
N GLY A 81 -15.92 21.73 2.57
CA GLY A 81 -15.04 22.07 3.69
C GLY A 81 -13.78 21.21 3.79
N PHE A 82 -13.55 20.28 2.86
CA PHE A 82 -12.33 19.47 2.82
C PHE A 82 -11.18 20.23 2.14
N PRO A 83 -9.94 20.10 2.65
CA PRO A 83 -8.76 20.60 1.96
C PRO A 83 -8.54 19.86 0.63
N MET A 84 -7.97 20.59 -0.34
CA MET A 84 -7.57 20.01 -1.62
C MET A 84 -6.33 19.13 -1.43
N GLY A 85 -6.44 17.84 -1.73
CA GLY A 85 -5.33 16.90 -1.64
C GLY A 85 -4.40 16.93 -2.85
N VAL A 86 -3.16 16.47 -2.65
CA VAL A 86 -2.14 16.31 -3.70
C VAL A 86 -1.79 14.84 -3.89
N LEU A 87 -1.75 14.38 -5.14
CA LEU A 87 -1.34 13.01 -5.49
C LEU A 87 0.20 12.86 -5.42
N PRO A 88 0.74 11.67 -5.08
CA PRO A 88 0.04 10.39 -4.86
C PRO A 88 -0.49 10.20 -3.43
N ILE A 89 -1.72 9.67 -3.32
CA ILE A 89 -2.34 9.32 -2.02
C ILE A 89 -1.68 8.06 -1.47
N ARG A 90 -1.53 7.96 -0.15
CA ARG A 90 -1.23 6.68 0.51
C ARG A 90 -2.52 6.03 0.99
N TYR A 91 -2.82 4.82 0.51
CA TYR A 91 -3.94 4.00 0.99
C TYR A 91 -3.37 2.66 1.44
N LEU A 92 -3.61 2.25 2.68
CA LEU A 92 -3.03 1.04 3.28
C LEU A 92 -1.50 1.00 3.28
N GLY A 93 -0.86 2.17 3.40
CA GLY A 93 0.60 2.31 3.35
C GLY A 93 1.20 2.15 1.94
N LEU A 94 0.36 2.06 0.90
CA LEU A 94 0.74 1.96 -0.50
C LEU A 94 0.48 3.28 -1.22
N PRO A 95 1.44 3.82 -1.99
CA PRO A 95 1.15 4.96 -2.84
C PRO A 95 0.20 4.54 -3.97
N LEU A 96 -1.01 5.08 -3.96
CA LEU A 96 -1.95 5.06 -5.08
C LEU A 96 -1.43 6.01 -6.16
N SER A 97 -0.40 5.56 -6.87
CA SER A 97 0.13 6.24 -8.05
C SER A 97 -0.39 5.53 -9.29
N SER A 98 -0.92 6.29 -10.26
CA SER A 98 -1.29 5.77 -11.58
C SER A 98 -0.07 5.41 -12.44
N LYS A 99 1.16 5.62 -11.96
CA LYS A 99 2.40 5.35 -12.70
C LYS A 99 2.85 3.90 -12.45
N LYS A 100 3.33 3.24 -13.51
CA LYS A 100 4.10 1.99 -13.39
C LYS A 100 5.25 2.20 -12.38
N TRP A 101 5.50 1.21 -11.54
CA TRP A 101 6.56 1.25 -10.53
C TRP A 101 7.88 1.72 -11.13
N ASN A 102 8.41 2.81 -10.59
CA ASN A 102 9.73 3.29 -10.99
C ASN A 102 10.82 2.55 -10.19
N LYS A 103 12.07 2.60 -10.67
CA LYS A 103 13.24 2.01 -9.98
C LYS A 103 13.39 2.52 -8.53
N VAL A 104 12.91 3.74 -8.24
CA VAL A 104 12.95 4.33 -6.90
C VAL A 104 11.96 3.64 -5.94
N ASP A 105 10.74 3.36 -6.39
CA ASP A 105 9.72 2.67 -5.59
C ASP A 105 10.16 1.22 -5.31
N CYS A 106 10.78 0.60 -6.32
CA CYS A 106 11.44 -0.68 -6.22
C CYS A 106 12.52 -0.68 -5.13
N TYR A 107 13.41 0.32 -5.14
CA TYR A 107 14.49 0.42 -4.15
C TYR A 107 13.98 0.59 -2.72
N GLN A 108 12.95 1.43 -2.52
CA GLN A 108 12.32 1.59 -1.20
C GLN A 108 11.69 0.28 -0.69
N LEU A 109 11.09 -0.50 -1.59
CA LEU A 109 10.59 -1.83 -1.27
C LEU A 109 11.74 -2.75 -0.84
N VAL A 110 12.81 -2.84 -1.64
CA VAL A 110 14.01 -3.64 -1.32
C VAL A 110 14.60 -3.25 0.04
N GLU A 111 14.65 -1.95 0.36
CA GLU A 111 15.16 -1.45 1.63
C GLU A 111 14.25 -1.85 2.81
N LYS A 112 12.92 -1.69 2.70
CA LYS A 112 11.97 -2.15 3.73
C LYS A 112 12.11 -3.64 4.00
N ILE A 113 12.27 -4.44 2.95
CA ILE A 113 12.47 -5.89 3.03
C ILE A 113 13.79 -6.20 3.75
N THR A 114 14.88 -5.60 3.30
CA THR A 114 16.22 -5.78 3.88
C THR A 114 16.21 -5.40 5.36
N LYS A 115 15.54 -4.29 5.71
CA LYS A 115 15.41 -3.83 7.10
C LYS A 115 14.65 -4.85 7.94
N ARG A 116 13.51 -5.39 7.50
CA ARG A 116 12.75 -6.43 8.22
C ARG A 116 13.58 -7.69 8.49
N ILE A 117 14.37 -8.13 7.51
CA ILE A 117 15.23 -9.32 7.65
C ILE A 117 16.38 -9.05 8.63
N THR A 118 17.00 -7.88 8.51
CA THR A 118 18.19 -7.53 9.30
C THR A 118 17.83 -7.19 10.75
N SER A 119 16.73 -6.45 10.96
CA SER A 119 16.25 -6.01 12.27
C SER A 119 15.51 -7.09 13.04
N GLY A 120 14.96 -8.10 12.35
CA GLY A 120 14.08 -9.09 12.95
C GLY A 120 14.82 -10.01 13.92
N TYR A 121 15.78 -10.80 13.43
CA TYR A 121 16.27 -11.94 14.23
C TYR A 121 17.67 -12.43 13.84
N SER A 122 18.41 -11.66 13.02
CA SER A 122 19.65 -12.14 12.39
C SER A 122 20.80 -12.44 13.37
N ARG A 123 20.79 -11.85 14.58
CA ARG A 123 21.85 -12.01 15.59
C ARG A 123 21.68 -13.20 16.54
N GLN A 124 20.46 -13.73 16.71
CA GLN A 124 20.17 -14.76 17.73
C GLN A 124 19.79 -16.13 17.15
N LEU A 125 19.73 -16.26 15.82
CA LEU A 125 19.24 -17.47 15.17
C LEU A 125 20.34 -18.33 14.58
N SER A 126 20.09 -19.64 14.63
CA SER A 126 20.86 -20.64 13.90
C SER A 126 20.81 -20.37 12.39
N TYR A 127 21.73 -20.98 11.64
CA TYR A 127 21.74 -20.90 10.18
C TYR A 127 20.38 -21.28 9.56
N ALA A 128 19.79 -22.39 10.03
CA ALA A 128 18.47 -22.84 9.60
C ALA A 128 17.36 -21.83 9.93
N GLY A 129 17.39 -21.23 11.12
CA GLY A 129 16.43 -20.18 11.50
C GLY A 129 16.53 -18.93 10.62
N ARG A 130 17.75 -18.52 10.25
CA ARG A 130 17.97 -17.40 9.33
C ARG A 130 17.47 -17.71 7.91
N LEU A 131 17.69 -18.91 7.41
CA LEU A 131 17.19 -19.36 6.10
C LEU A 131 15.64 -19.39 6.08
N GLN A 132 15.04 -19.90 7.15
CA GLN A 132 13.58 -19.95 7.27
C GLN A 132 12.96 -18.54 7.26
N ILE A 133 13.57 -17.59 7.97
CA ILE A 133 13.10 -16.19 7.97
C ILE A 133 13.20 -15.57 6.60
N VAL A 134 14.31 -15.80 5.89
CA VAL A 134 14.47 -15.31 4.51
C VAL A 134 13.34 -15.84 3.63
N ASN A 135 13.06 -17.14 3.68
CA ASN A 135 12.00 -17.77 2.89
C ASN A 135 10.60 -17.24 3.24
N VAL A 136 10.27 -17.14 4.53
CA VAL A 136 8.97 -16.63 4.99
C VAL A 136 8.79 -15.17 4.59
N VAL A 137 9.82 -14.35 4.75
CA VAL A 137 9.76 -12.93 4.36
C VAL A 137 9.60 -12.80 2.85
N LEU A 138 10.42 -13.48 2.04
CA LEU A 138 10.28 -13.50 0.58
C LEU A 138 8.89 -13.92 0.13
N PHE A 139 8.37 -15.01 0.68
CA PHE A 139 7.05 -15.51 0.34
C PHE A 139 5.96 -14.51 0.72
N SER A 140 6.05 -13.89 1.90
CA SER A 140 5.08 -12.86 2.33
C SER A 140 5.09 -11.63 1.42
N ILE A 141 6.26 -11.21 0.93
CA ILE A 141 6.41 -10.09 0.01
C ILE A 141 5.81 -10.45 -1.34
N TYR A 142 6.14 -11.63 -1.86
CA TYR A 142 5.62 -12.09 -3.14
C TYR A 142 4.09 -12.17 -3.13
N ASN A 143 3.50 -12.75 -2.07
CA ASN A 143 2.04 -12.83 -1.95
C ASN A 143 1.39 -11.45 -1.77
N PHE A 144 1.95 -10.60 -0.90
CA PHE A 144 1.35 -9.29 -0.64
C PHE A 144 1.50 -8.32 -1.82
N TRP A 145 2.69 -8.20 -2.41
CA TRP A 145 2.90 -7.28 -3.52
C TRP A 145 2.45 -7.86 -4.85
N GLY A 146 2.48 -9.18 -5.05
CA GLY A 146 2.05 -9.85 -6.28
C GLY A 146 0.53 -9.81 -6.49
N THR A 147 -0.24 -9.65 -5.41
CA THR A 147 -1.69 -9.42 -5.50
C THR A 147 -2.03 -7.97 -5.87
N VAL A 148 -1.11 -7.02 -5.64
CA VAL A 148 -1.37 -5.58 -5.85
C VAL A 148 -0.65 -5.03 -7.09
N PHE A 149 0.53 -5.55 -7.44
CA PHE A 149 1.36 -5.07 -8.53
C PHE A 149 2.10 -6.20 -9.26
N ILE A 150 2.41 -5.99 -10.54
CA ILE A 150 3.34 -6.84 -11.28
C ILE A 150 4.76 -6.49 -10.81
N LEU A 151 5.37 -7.34 -9.99
CA LEU A 151 6.73 -7.11 -9.51
C LEU A 151 7.75 -7.27 -10.65
N PRO A 152 8.60 -6.26 -10.91
CA PRO A 152 9.71 -6.40 -11.85
C PRO A 152 10.73 -7.43 -11.34
N GLN A 153 11.21 -8.30 -12.24
CA GLN A 153 12.24 -9.30 -11.90
C GLN A 153 13.53 -8.67 -11.34
N SER A 154 13.82 -7.42 -11.69
CA SER A 154 14.95 -6.66 -11.16
C SER A 154 14.88 -6.46 -9.63
N VAL A 155 13.68 -6.33 -9.07
CA VAL A 155 13.48 -6.18 -7.61
C VAL A 155 13.88 -7.47 -6.90
N LEU A 156 13.43 -8.61 -7.44
CA LEU A 156 13.75 -9.93 -6.89
C LEU A 156 15.26 -10.18 -6.91
N GLN A 157 15.92 -9.87 -8.04
CA GLN A 157 17.37 -10.00 -8.16
C GLN A 157 18.15 -9.12 -7.18
N GLU A 158 17.68 -7.90 -6.89
CA GLU A 158 18.33 -7.04 -5.90
C GLU A 158 18.13 -7.53 -4.46
N VAL A 159 16.95 -8.05 -4.14
CA VAL A 159 16.69 -8.68 -2.83
C VAL A 159 17.58 -9.91 -2.66
N ASP A 160 17.67 -10.78 -3.67
CA ASP A 160 18.54 -11.97 -3.64
C ASP A 160 20.01 -11.59 -3.45
N LYS A 161 20.50 -10.57 -4.17
CA LYS A 161 21.86 -10.05 -4.00
C LYS A 161 22.12 -9.52 -2.60
N LYS A 162 21.16 -8.81 -2.00
CA LYS A 162 21.30 -8.30 -0.62
C LYS A 162 21.24 -9.45 0.40
N MET A 163 20.42 -10.47 0.17
CA MET A 163 20.33 -11.67 1.01
C MET A 163 21.62 -12.48 1.01
N GLN A 164 22.26 -12.63 -0.15
CA GLN A 164 23.57 -13.30 -0.27
C GLN A 164 24.69 -12.58 0.49
N ARG A 165 24.55 -11.27 0.73
CA ARG A 165 25.52 -10.45 1.48
C ARG A 165 25.27 -10.43 2.99
N ILE A 166 24.15 -10.98 3.46
CA ILE A 166 23.95 -11.17 4.90
C ILE A 166 25.02 -12.16 5.37
N PRO A 167 25.80 -11.86 6.43
CA PRO A 167 26.84 -12.76 6.92
C PRO A 167 26.23 -14.07 7.45
N MET A 168 26.04 -15.02 6.56
CA MET A 168 25.69 -16.41 6.84
C MET A 168 26.96 -17.07 7.37
N GLY A 169 27.27 -16.82 8.65
CA GLY A 169 28.47 -17.32 9.33
C GLY A 169 28.84 -18.72 8.86
N LYS A 170 30.09 -18.86 8.39
CA LYS A 170 30.62 -20.09 7.79
C LYS A 170 30.36 -21.27 8.73
N LEU A 171 29.66 -22.27 8.23
CA LEU A 171 29.56 -23.57 8.88
C LEU A 171 30.99 -24.13 9.04
N GLY A 172 31.34 -24.49 10.28
CA GLY A 172 32.64 -25.04 10.61
C GLY A 172 32.95 -26.27 9.75
N ARG A 173 34.02 -26.17 8.96
CA ARG A 173 34.81 -27.35 8.59
C ARG A 173 35.61 -27.74 9.83
N ALA A 174 35.03 -28.58 10.66
CA ALA A 174 35.73 -29.19 11.79
C ALA A 174 35.12 -30.55 12.14
N GLN A 175 35.03 -31.46 11.16
CA GLN A 175 34.96 -32.91 11.40
C GLN A 175 35.52 -33.64 10.18
N GLU A 176 36.82 -33.53 9.96
CA GLU A 176 37.61 -34.43 9.10
C GLU A 176 39.07 -34.22 9.52
N ASN A 177 39.48 -34.91 10.59
CA ASN A 177 40.86 -35.25 10.97
C ASN A 177 40.86 -35.77 12.42
N SER A 178 40.18 -36.87 12.68
CA SER A 178 40.35 -37.65 13.92
C SER A 178 40.08 -39.15 13.72
N ILE A 179 40.30 -39.68 12.52
CA ILE A 179 40.34 -41.12 12.27
C ILE A 179 41.46 -41.38 11.25
N GLY A 180 42.67 -41.62 11.76
CA GLY A 180 43.87 -41.87 10.95
C GLY A 180 45.11 -42.05 11.81
N GLY A 181 44.94 -42.69 12.97
CA GLY A 181 46.00 -42.97 13.92
C GLY A 181 45.62 -44.17 14.77
N MET A 182 45.70 -45.36 14.17
CA MET A 182 45.95 -46.68 14.79
C MET A 182 45.74 -47.75 13.71
N GLY A 183 46.83 -48.41 13.33
CA GLY A 183 46.88 -49.46 12.31
C GLY A 183 48.23 -49.48 11.64
#